data_AF-A0A1T4PN56-F1
#
_entry.id   AF-A0A1T4PN56-F1
#
_cell.length_a   1.000
_cell.length_b   1.000
_cell.length_c   1.000
_cell.angle_alpha   90.00
_cell.angle_beta   90.00
_cell.angle_gamma   90.00
#
_symmetry.space_group_name_H-M   'P 1'
#
loop_
_entity.id
_entity.type
_entity.pdbx_description
1 polymer ?
#
loop_
_entity_poly.entity_id
_entity_poly.type
_entity_poly.pdbx_seq_one_letter_code
_entity_poly.pdbx_strand_id
1 'polypeptide(L)' 'RRLRSARRSVKTHLKWLYTYEEYPESEIPNTTNLLEGFNSQLKRALRNHNGMKEVNKKKFIDGFLNIKK' A
#
# COMPACT_ATOMS: atom_id res chain seq x y z
N ARG A 1 -3.56 4.15 23.47
CA ARG A 1 -3.21 2.77 23.03
C ARG A 1 -2.30 2.70 21.78
N ARG A 2 -2.17 3.77 20.96
CA ARG A 2 -1.43 3.78 19.67
C ARG A 2 0.10 3.88 19.76
N LEU A 3 0.64 4.61 20.74
CA LEU A 3 2.08 4.88 20.80
C LEU A 3 2.91 3.62 21.13
N ARG A 4 2.44 2.79 22.06
CA ARG A 4 3.14 1.54 22.43
C ARG A 4 3.18 0.54 21.27
N SER A 5 2.09 0.41 20.53
CA SER A 5 2.04 -0.45 19.34
C SER A 5 2.91 0.08 18.20
N ALA A 6 2.89 1.40 17.95
CA ALA A 6 3.77 2.03 16.97
C ALA A 6 5.25 1.79 17.30
N ARG A 7 5.66 2.06 18.55
CA ARG A 7 7.03 1.82 19.01
C ARG A 7 7.45 0.36 18.86
N ARG A 8 6.58 -0.58 19.23
CA ARG A 8 6.82 -2.02 19.05
C ARG A 8 6.99 -2.37 17.57
N SER A 9 6.15 -1.81 16.70
CA SER A 9 6.23 -2.04 15.25
C SER A 9 7.57 -1.57 14.70
N VAL A 10 7.98 -0.33 14.99
CA VAL A 10 9.28 0.21 14.54
C VAL A 10 10.42 -0.67 15.03
N LYS A 11 10.45 -1.03 16.31
CA LYS A 11 11.50 -1.91 16.87
C LYS A 11 11.53 -3.29 16.20
N THR A 12 10.38 -3.86 15.87
CA THR A 12 10.28 -5.21 15.26
C THR A 12 10.73 -5.20 13.80
N HIS A 13 10.45 -4.12 13.06
CA HIS A 13 10.73 -4.02 11.64
C HIS A 13 12.00 -3.20 11.32
N LEU A 14 12.74 -2.75 12.33
CA LEU A 14 13.89 -1.86 12.17
C LEU A 14 14.91 -2.39 11.15
N LYS A 15 15.16 -3.70 11.17
CA LYS A 15 16.08 -4.39 10.25
C LYS A 15 15.70 -4.29 8.77
N TRP A 16 14.45 -3.95 8.46
CA TRP A 16 13.95 -3.81 7.10
C TRP A 16 13.71 -2.36 6.69
N LEU A 17 13.73 -1.44 7.66
CA LEU A 17 13.32 -0.05 7.42
C LEU A 17 14.33 0.70 6.54
N TYR A 18 15.60 0.31 6.63
CA TYR A 18 16.74 0.94 5.94
C TYR A 18 17.30 0.08 4.81
N THR A 19 16.58 -0.96 4.37
CA THR A 19 17.04 -1.84 3.28
C THR A 19 17.31 -1.05 1.98
N TYR A 20 16.59 0.04 1.72
CA TYR A 20 16.87 0.90 0.57
C TYR A 20 18.22 1.64 0.66
N GLU A 21 18.75 1.86 1.87
CA GLU A 21 20.07 2.47 2.08
C GLU A 21 21.18 1.42 2.01
N GLU A 22 20.92 0.21 2.51
CA GLU A 22 21.87 -0.91 2.50
C GLU A 22 22.09 -1.49 1.10
N TYR A 23 21.08 -1.44 0.22
CA TYR A 23 21.11 -2.01 -1.13
C TYR A 23 20.68 -0.99 -2.20
N PRO A 24 21.50 0.04 -2.50
CA PRO A 24 21.17 1.08 -3.49
C PRO A 24 20.91 0.53 -4.91
N GLU A 25 21.51 -0.60 -5.25
CA GLU A 25 21.33 -1.32 -6.51
C GLU A 25 19.93 -1.90 -6.70
N SER A 26 19.15 -2.00 -5.61
CA SER A 26 17.75 -2.45 -5.68
C SER A 26 16.81 -1.34 -6.20
N GLU A 27 17.31 -0.13 -6.41
CA GLU A 27 16.56 1.05 -6.91
C GLU A 27 15.25 1.32 -6.12
N ILE A 28 15.21 0.93 -4.84
CA ILE A 28 14.03 1.14 -4.00
C ILE A 28 13.96 2.63 -3.63
N PRO A 29 12.89 3.34 -3.99
CA PRO A 29 12.76 4.74 -3.63
C PRO A 29 12.56 4.90 -2.12
N ASN A 30 13.16 5.94 -1.55
CA ASN A 30 12.98 6.33 -0.14
C ASN A 30 11.62 7.02 0.15
N THR A 31 10.73 7.09 -0.85
CA THR A 31 9.40 7.71 -0.73
C THR A 31 8.31 6.70 -1.02
N THR A 32 7.17 6.83 -0.33
CA THR A 32 5.96 6.03 -0.59
C THR A 32 4.96 6.74 -1.50
N ASN A 33 5.35 7.85 -2.15
CA ASN A 33 4.45 8.72 -2.94
C ASN A 33 3.68 7.96 -4.02
N LEU A 34 4.34 7.03 -4.71
CA LEU A 34 3.70 6.20 -5.73
C LEU A 34 2.60 5.33 -5.13
N LEU A 35 2.88 4.66 -4.01
CA LEU A 35 1.93 3.78 -3.32
C LEU A 35 0.77 4.57 -2.74
N GLU A 36 1.02 5.72 -2.13
CA GLU A 36 -0.02 6.56 -1.55
C GLU A 36 -0.91 7.20 -2.62
N GLY A 37 -0.32 7.69 -3.71
CA GLY A 37 -1.03 8.22 -4.86
C GLY A 37 -1.93 7.17 -5.51
N PHE A 38 -1.38 5.98 -5.76
CA PHE A 38 -2.12 4.85 -6.32
C PHE A 38 -3.30 4.44 -5.42
N ASN A 39 -3.05 4.22 -4.13
CA ASN A 39 -4.09 3.85 -3.18
C ASN A 39 -5.18 4.93 -3.02
N SER A 40 -4.82 6.20 -3.14
CA SER A 40 -5.77 7.31 -3.11
C SER A 40 -6.68 7.31 -4.33
N GLN A 41 -6.13 7.04 -5.52
CA GLN A 41 -6.91 6.89 -6.74
C GLN A 41 -7.88 5.70 -6.65
N LEU A 42 -7.41 4.55 -6.17
CA LEU A 42 -8.24 3.36 -5.96
C LEU A 42 -9.39 3.64 -5.00
N LYS A 43 -9.11 4.24 -3.83
CA LYS A 43 -10.15 4.63 -2.85
C LYS A 43 -11.16 5.60 -3.45
N ARG A 44 -10.71 6.58 -4.24
CA ARG A 44 -11.61 7.54 -4.92
C ARG A 44 -12.55 6.81 -5.88
N ALA A 45 -12.03 5.89 -6.68
CA ALA A 45 -12.83 5.15 -7.65
C ALA A 45 -13.83 4.20 -6.96
N LEU A 46 -13.42 3.50 -5.90
CA LEU A 46 -14.31 2.65 -5.10
C LEU A 46 -15.42 3.45 -4.38
N ARG A 47 -15.14 4.66 -3.90
CA ARG A 47 -16.10 5.51 -3.18
C ARG A 47 -17.30 5.90 -4.04
N ASN A 48 -17.13 6.01 -5.36
CA ASN A 48 -18.24 6.28 -6.29
C ASN A 48 -19.24 5.11 -6.37
N HIS A 49 -18.89 3.94 -5.81
CA HIS A 49 -19.65 2.70 -5.90
C HIS A 49 -19.86 2.04 -4.50
N ASN A 50 -20.26 2.83 -3.51
CA ASN A 50 -20.38 2.40 -2.11
C ASN A 50 -21.30 1.18 -1.88
N GLY A 51 -22.24 0.91 -2.79
CA GLY A 51 -23.18 -0.23 -2.72
C GLY A 51 -22.66 -1.55 -3.28
N MET A 52 -21.40 -1.65 -3.71
CA MET A 52 -20.88 -2.90 -4.26
C MET A 52 -20.75 -4.00 -3.21
N LYS A 53 -21.26 -5.18 -3.55
CA LYS A 53 -20.94 -6.45 -2.86
C LYS A 53 -19.43 -6.68 -2.89
N GLU A 54 -18.90 -7.38 -1.89
CA GLU A 54 -17.46 -7.64 -1.76
C GLU A 54 -16.86 -8.31 -3.01
N VAL A 55 -17.59 -9.25 -3.62
CA VAL A 55 -17.18 -9.92 -4.87
C VAL A 55 -16.95 -8.92 -6.01
N ASN A 56 -17.82 -7.90 -6.12
CA ASN A 56 -17.69 -6.88 -7.16
C ASN A 56 -16.59 -5.88 -6.84
N LYS A 57 -16.33 -5.59 -5.55
CA LYS A 57 -15.16 -4.80 -5.13
C LYS A 57 -13.84 -5.49 -5.50
N LYS A 58 -13.73 -6.80 -5.31
CA LYS A 58 -12.56 -7.58 -5.72
C LYS A 58 -12.36 -7.54 -7.24
N LYS A 59 -13.40 -7.82 -8.03
CA LYS A 59 -13.36 -7.70 -9.50
C LYS A 59 -12.98 -6.28 -9.97
N PHE A 60 -13.48 -5.25 -9.29
CA PHE A 60 -13.11 -3.87 -9.56
C PHE A 60 -11.63 -3.64 -9.31
N ILE A 61 -11.10 -4.08 -8.16
CA ILE A 61 -9.68 -3.96 -7.81
C ILE A 61 -8.81 -4.72 -8.83
N ASP A 62 -9.19 -5.93 -9.22
CA ASP A 62 -8.47 -6.74 -10.22
C ASP A 62 -8.40 -6.00 -11.57
N GLY A 63 -9.52 -5.43 -12.02
CA GLY A 63 -9.57 -4.62 -13.23
C GLY A 63 -8.82 -3.29 -13.11
N PHE A 64 -8.87 -2.64 -11.94
CA PHE A 64 -8.15 -1.40 -11.66
C PHE A 64 -6.64 -1.58 -11.65
N LEU A 65 -6.18 -2.71 -11.09
CA LEU A 65 -4.78 -3.11 -11.12
C LEU A 65 -4.33 -3.58 -12.51
N ASN A 66 -5.27 -3.71 -13.46
CA ASN A 66 -5.02 -4.12 -14.84
C ASN A 66 -4.20 -5.42 -14.91
N ILE A 67 -4.43 -6.33 -13.95
CA ILE A 67 -3.82 -7.67 -13.95
C ILE A 67 -4.50 -8.43 -15.09
N LYS A 68 -3.98 -8.26 -16.31
CA LYS A 68 -4.29 -9.19 -17.40
C LYS A 68 -3.83 -10.57 -16.94
N LYS A 69 -4.76 -11.51 -16.88
CA LYS A 69 -4.42 -12.93 -16.85
C LYS A 69 -3.67 -13.32 -18.11
#